data_AF-A0A9E1L884-F1
#
_entry.id   AF-A0A9E1L884-F1
#
_cell.length_a   1.000
_cell.length_b   1.000
_cell.length_c   1.000
_cell.angle_alpha   90.00
_cell.angle_beta   90.00
_cell.angle_gamma   90.00
#
_symmetry.space_group_name_H-M   'P 1'
#
loop_
_entity.id
_entity.type
_entity.pdbx_description
1 polymer ?
#
loop_
_entity_poly.entity_id
_entity_poly.type
_entity_poly.pdbx_seq_one_letter_code
_entity_poly.pdbx_strand_id
1 'polypeptide(L)'
;MSATLHIENIASVSKSDREQLSACLKLLGAQCHLKLEWQGSPCPDPVTALTLLGSSIVDEVVIDEYSLNNSLSAESQTSNNQQLNEKALLFDGGVNAFHSLHHQFDKITSLVFLNGLYGDEDHQSNTRHSIKSELQRIRYQSAEIGKNLIQVDVNISDVLDSFNLTALRNPVKLYAGISHMLSGSITTLVVPEDDNLSNYNTHLSDHFDECVEFDRSNLSLKEKQGVIARNSNLLNSLRVCWEVSSRTYNCGRCKRCTRAIPARRLVESLRRREAKINASRHLVVNVSCP
;
A
#
# COMPACT_ATOMS: atom_id res chain seq x y z
N MET A 1 27.83 2.31 -6.82
CA MET A 1 27.91 3.50 -5.95
C MET A 1 26.83 3.33 -4.90
N SER A 2 27.19 3.30 -3.61
CA SER A 2 26.18 3.37 -2.54
C SER A 2 25.59 4.79 -2.59
N ALA A 3 24.27 4.89 -2.70
CA ALA A 3 23.59 6.18 -2.72
C ALA A 3 22.95 6.39 -1.34
N THR A 4 23.29 7.50 -0.68
CA THR A 4 22.80 7.85 0.66
C THR A 4 21.61 8.79 0.53
N LEU A 5 20.49 8.45 1.16
CA LEU A 5 19.28 9.28 1.23
C LEU A 5 19.32 10.11 2.52
N HIS A 6 19.36 11.43 2.38
CA HIS A 6 19.21 12.34 3.50
C HIS A 6 17.73 12.71 3.68
N ILE A 7 17.25 12.59 4.92
CA ILE A 7 15.90 12.99 5.32
C ILE A 7 16.03 14.25 6.20
N GLU A 8 15.41 15.31 5.72
CA GLU A 8 15.46 16.65 6.30
C GLU A 8 14.04 17.19 6.54
N ASN A 9 13.91 18.20 7.41
CA ASN A 9 12.68 18.99 7.58
C ASN A 9 11.44 18.11 7.87
N ILE A 10 11.60 17.14 8.76
CA ILE A 10 10.50 16.28 9.21
C ILE A 10 9.43 17.16 9.87
N ALA A 11 8.19 17.02 9.41
CA ALA A 11 7.04 17.73 9.97
C ALA A 11 5.87 16.77 10.13
N SER A 12 5.29 16.76 11.34
CA SER A 12 4.02 16.10 11.65
C SER A 12 2.97 17.16 11.94
N VAL A 13 1.83 17.10 11.25
CA VAL A 13 0.76 18.08 11.40
C VAL A 13 -0.60 17.39 11.46
N SER A 14 -1.32 17.60 12.55
CA SER A 14 -2.72 17.19 12.69
C SER A 14 -3.64 18.28 12.14
N LYS A 15 -4.50 17.93 11.17
CA LYS A 15 -5.48 18.84 10.55
C LYS A 15 -6.86 18.20 10.58
N SER A 16 -7.77 18.75 11.37
CA SER A 16 -9.17 18.26 11.49
C SER A 16 -9.22 16.76 11.80
N ASP A 17 -9.50 15.93 10.79
CA ASP A 17 -9.63 14.47 10.88
C ASP A 17 -8.50 13.73 10.15
N ARG A 18 -7.42 14.42 9.77
CA ARG A 18 -6.28 13.84 9.07
C ARG A 18 -4.96 14.21 9.72
N GLU A 19 -4.08 13.23 9.75
CA GLU A 19 -2.69 13.39 10.13
C GLU A 19 -1.85 13.49 8.86
N GLN A 20 -0.82 14.32 8.92
CA GLN A 20 0.13 14.53 7.83
C GLN A 20 1.55 14.34 8.35
N LEU A 21 2.32 13.50 7.68
CA LEU A 21 3.77 13.38 7.87
C LEU A 21 4.46 13.75 6.55
N SER A 22 5.45 14.64 6.64
CA SER A 22 6.21 15.06 5.47
C SER A 22 7.69 15.23 5.78
N ALA A 23 8.53 15.00 4.78
CA ALA A 23 9.96 15.19 4.87
C ALA A 23 10.57 15.58 3.52
N CYS A 24 11.61 16.39 3.57
CA CYS A 24 12.47 16.69 2.43
C CYS A 24 13.47 15.54 2.26
N LEU A 25 13.54 14.99 1.05
CA LEU A 25 14.46 13.91 0.70
C LEU A 25 15.53 14.44 -0.25
N LYS A 26 16.81 14.18 0.06
CA LYS A 26 17.93 14.46 -0.85
C LYS A 26 18.69 13.19 -1.19
N LEU A 27 18.95 13.00 -2.47
CA LEU A 27 19.66 11.86 -2.99
C LEU A 27 20.45 12.28 -4.24
N LEU A 28 21.77 12.03 -4.25
CA LEU A 28 22.66 12.32 -5.39
C LEU A 28 22.53 13.77 -5.92
N GLY A 29 22.31 14.75 -5.03
CA GLY A 29 22.14 16.17 -5.38
C GLY A 29 20.75 16.55 -5.87
N ALA A 30 19.85 15.60 -6.10
CA ALA A 30 18.43 15.86 -6.34
C ALA A 30 17.67 15.98 -5.01
N GLN A 31 16.61 16.78 -5.00
CA GLN A 31 15.75 17.01 -3.85
C GLN A 31 14.28 16.81 -4.22
N CYS A 32 13.52 16.13 -3.37
CA CYS A 32 12.07 16.03 -3.49
C CYS A 32 11.39 16.08 -2.11
N HIS A 33 10.07 16.08 -2.09
CA HIS A 33 9.28 16.15 -0.86
C HIS A 33 8.41 14.90 -0.75
N LEU A 34 8.61 14.10 0.29
CA LEU A 34 7.73 13.00 0.65
C LEU A 34 6.57 13.53 1.50
N LYS A 35 5.36 13.11 1.17
CA LYS A 35 4.14 13.48 1.88
C LYS A 35 3.24 12.26 2.04
N LEU A 36 2.82 12.05 3.29
CA LEU A 36 1.93 10.98 3.73
C LEU A 36 0.76 11.65 4.47
N GLU A 37 -0.48 11.32 4.11
CA GLU A 37 -1.68 11.82 4.80
C GLU A 37 -2.64 10.66 5.11
N TRP A 38 -3.09 10.53 6.35
CA TRP A 38 -4.00 9.45 6.74
C TRP A 38 -5.10 9.92 7.69
N GLN A 39 -6.12 9.07 7.85
CA GLN A 39 -7.16 9.22 8.87
C GLN A 39 -6.80 8.32 10.06
N GLY A 40 -6.80 8.87 11.27
CA GLY A 40 -6.49 8.10 12.48
C GLY A 40 -5.67 8.92 13.48
N SER A 41 -4.95 8.19 14.34
CA SER A 41 -4.08 8.77 15.37
C SER A 41 -2.77 9.30 14.78
N PRO A 42 -2.14 10.29 15.42
CA PRO A 42 -0.80 10.74 15.07
C PRO A 42 0.22 9.59 15.08
N CYS A 43 1.24 9.71 14.22
CA CYS A 43 2.34 8.75 14.16
C CYS A 43 3.18 8.88 15.43
N PRO A 44 3.31 7.82 16.26
CA PRO A 44 3.98 7.92 17.56
C PRO A 44 5.49 8.12 17.42
N ASP A 45 6.10 7.57 16.36
CA ASP A 45 7.51 7.79 16.05
C ASP A 45 7.71 7.99 14.53
N PRO A 46 7.62 9.26 14.08
CA PRO A 46 7.79 9.64 12.68
C PRO A 46 9.20 9.39 12.13
N VAL A 47 10.21 9.42 13.00
CA VAL A 47 11.63 9.28 12.63
C VAL A 47 11.92 7.86 12.18
N THR A 48 11.49 6.87 12.96
CA THR A 48 11.63 5.45 12.58
C THR A 48 10.76 5.11 11.37
N ALA A 49 9.53 5.64 11.30
CA ALA A 49 8.66 5.43 10.14
C ALA A 49 9.31 5.94 8.84
N LEU A 50 9.85 7.15 8.84
CA LEU A 50 10.53 7.73 7.68
C LEU A 50 11.86 7.04 7.36
N THR A 51 12.60 6.55 8.37
CA THR A 51 13.82 5.77 8.15
C THR A 51 13.52 4.48 7.39
N LEU A 52 12.48 3.74 7.82
CA LEU A 52 12.03 2.53 7.15
C LEU A 52 11.57 2.82 5.72
N LEU A 53 10.76 3.86 5.53
CA LEU A 53 10.31 4.29 4.20
C LEU A 53 11.49 4.69 3.30
N GLY A 54 12.46 5.45 3.81
CA GLY A 54 13.68 5.81 3.07
C GLY A 54 14.50 4.59 2.71
N SER A 55 14.60 3.63 3.62
CA SER A 55 15.35 2.38 3.42
C SER A 55 14.69 1.45 2.40
N SER A 56 13.43 1.72 2.05
CA SER A 56 12.74 1.07 0.93
C SER A 56 13.22 1.54 -0.44
N ILE A 57 13.96 2.66 -0.49
CA ILE A 57 14.45 3.29 -1.72
C ILE A 57 15.96 3.05 -1.90
N VAL A 58 16.73 3.16 -0.81
CA VAL A 58 18.19 2.97 -0.78
C VAL A 58 18.61 2.19 0.48
N ASP A 59 19.83 1.66 0.50
CA ASP A 59 20.32 0.92 1.66
C ASP A 59 20.80 1.82 2.81
N GLU A 60 21.27 3.03 2.50
CA GLU A 60 21.81 3.97 3.48
C GLU A 60 20.92 5.21 3.61
N VAL A 61 20.39 5.43 4.83
CA VAL A 61 19.52 6.56 5.16
C VAL A 61 20.14 7.33 6.30
N VAL A 62 20.20 8.65 6.16
CA VAL A 62 20.69 9.58 7.18
C VAL A 62 19.57 10.55 7.53
N ILE A 63 19.30 10.75 8.82
CA ILE A 63 18.39 11.79 9.31
C ILE A 63 19.24 12.95 9.80
N ASP A 64 19.03 14.12 9.23
CA ASP A 64 19.78 15.30 9.61
C ASP A 64 19.30 15.82 10.98
N GLU A 65 20.24 15.98 11.92
CA GLU A 65 20.01 16.29 13.35
C GLU A 65 19.09 17.51 13.59
N TYR A 66 19.11 18.50 12.69
CA TYR A 66 18.25 19.69 12.78
C TYR A 66 16.75 19.38 12.60
N SER A 67 16.40 18.22 12.03
CA SER A 67 15.01 17.79 11.80
C SER A 67 14.33 17.25 13.06
N LEU A 68 15.11 16.85 14.09
CA LEU A 68 14.58 16.33 15.35
C LEU A 68 13.98 17.44 16.23
N ASN A 69 14.53 18.66 16.14
CA ASN A 69 14.23 19.74 17.07
C ASN A 69 12.85 20.42 16.86
N ASN A 70 12.19 20.21 15.72
CA ASN A 70 10.83 20.71 15.46
C ASN A 70 9.73 19.64 15.69
N SER A 71 10.10 18.40 15.98
CA SER A 71 9.16 17.26 16.09
C SER A 71 8.81 16.90 17.54
N LEU A 72 9.64 17.30 18.50
CA LEU A 72 9.51 16.95 19.92
C LEU A 72 8.70 18.01 20.68
N SER A 73 7.39 18.07 20.39
CA SER A 73 6.41 18.67 21.30
C SER A 73 5.10 17.88 21.29
N ALA A 74 5.20 16.54 21.27
CA ALA A 74 4.11 15.66 21.65
C ALA A 74 4.49 15.01 22.98
N GLU A 75 3.93 15.53 24.08
CA GLU A 75 3.97 14.85 25.37
C GLU A 75 3.34 13.46 25.19
N SER A 76 4.10 12.41 25.54
CA SER A 76 3.60 11.04 25.61
C SER A 76 2.49 10.95 26.64
N GLN A 77 1.25 11.13 26.21
CA GLN A 77 0.09 10.71 27.00
C GLN A 77 -0.08 9.20 26.82
N THR A 78 0.50 8.46 27.76
CA THR A 78 0.23 7.04 28.00
C THR A 78 -1.26 6.87 28.28
N SER A 79 -2.02 6.62 27.22
CA SER A 79 -3.44 6.30 27.28
C SER A 79 -3.57 4.79 27.49
N ASN A 80 -4.30 4.43 28.55
CA ASN A 80 -4.57 3.06 29.02
C ASN A 80 -4.57 1.98 27.92
N ASN A 81 -3.61 1.04 28.03
CA ASN A 81 -3.55 -0.22 27.29
C ASN A 81 -4.76 -1.12 27.62
N GLN A 82 -5.91 -0.85 27.03
CA GLN A 82 -6.73 -1.96 26.54
C GLN A 82 -5.99 -2.49 25.31
N GLN A 83 -5.63 -3.77 25.36
CA GLN A 83 -4.85 -4.46 24.33
C GLN A 83 -5.56 -4.32 22.97
N LEU A 84 -5.15 -3.32 22.17
CA LEU A 84 -5.66 -3.06 20.83
C LEU A 84 -5.20 -4.19 19.91
N ASN A 85 -5.90 -5.32 19.90
CA ASN A 85 -5.72 -6.36 18.89
C ASN A 85 -6.34 -5.93 17.54
N GLU A 86 -6.01 -4.73 17.07
CA GLU A 86 -6.50 -4.17 15.82
C GLU A 86 -5.53 -4.51 14.69
N LYS A 87 -5.74 -5.68 14.09
CA LYS A 87 -5.08 -6.03 12.83
C LYS A 87 -5.77 -5.31 11.67
N ALA A 88 -4.97 -4.72 10.81
CA ALA A 88 -5.47 -4.12 9.58
C ALA A 88 -4.88 -4.82 8.36
N LEU A 89 -5.65 -4.89 7.28
CA LEU A 89 -5.23 -5.55 6.04
C LEU A 89 -4.91 -4.51 4.97
N LEU A 90 -3.73 -4.60 4.34
CA LEU A 90 -3.45 -3.87 3.12
C LEU A 90 -4.42 -4.33 2.02
N PHE A 91 -5.28 -3.40 1.57
CA PHE A 91 -6.44 -3.73 0.76
C PHE A 91 -6.53 -2.85 -0.49
N ASP A 92 -6.16 -3.43 -1.62
CA ASP A 92 -6.27 -2.83 -2.96
C ASP A 92 -7.58 -3.21 -3.69
N GLY A 93 -8.41 -4.06 -3.07
CA GLY A 93 -9.60 -4.63 -3.68
C GLY A 93 -9.30 -5.71 -4.73
N GLY A 94 -8.06 -6.19 -4.80
CA GLY A 94 -7.59 -7.29 -5.63
C GLY A 94 -7.86 -8.65 -5.00
N VAL A 95 -7.56 -9.72 -5.74
CA VAL A 95 -7.87 -11.10 -5.29
C VAL A 95 -7.01 -11.55 -4.13
N ASN A 96 -5.74 -11.16 -4.09
CA ASN A 96 -4.89 -11.47 -2.94
C ASN A 96 -5.45 -10.80 -1.68
N ALA A 97 -5.81 -9.52 -1.73
CA ALA A 97 -6.45 -8.83 -0.62
C ALA A 97 -7.79 -9.47 -0.19
N PHE A 98 -8.69 -9.79 -1.13
CA PHE A 98 -9.94 -10.48 -0.80
C PHE A 98 -9.73 -11.87 -0.22
N HIS A 99 -8.73 -12.60 -0.71
CA HIS A 99 -8.38 -13.92 -0.18
C HIS A 99 -7.81 -13.83 1.24
N SER A 100 -6.88 -12.91 1.49
CA SER A 100 -6.32 -12.68 2.83
C SER A 100 -7.40 -12.22 3.81
N LEU A 101 -8.30 -11.36 3.35
CA LEU A 101 -9.48 -10.96 4.13
C LEU A 101 -10.38 -12.15 4.45
N HIS A 102 -10.60 -13.07 3.51
CA HIS A 102 -11.36 -14.30 3.78
C HIS A 102 -10.70 -15.14 4.88
N HIS A 103 -9.40 -15.34 4.77
CA HIS A 103 -8.61 -16.17 5.67
C HIS A 103 -8.58 -15.61 7.09
N GLN A 104 -8.55 -14.28 7.22
CA GLN A 104 -8.38 -13.59 8.50
C GLN A 104 -9.60 -12.72 8.88
N PHE A 105 -10.78 -13.03 8.35
CA PHE A 105 -11.95 -12.13 8.39
C PHE A 105 -12.29 -11.61 9.80
N ASP A 106 -12.27 -12.49 10.80
CA ASP A 106 -12.62 -12.13 12.18
C ASP A 106 -11.49 -11.39 12.91
N LYS A 107 -10.24 -11.53 12.44
CA LYS A 107 -9.06 -10.89 13.04
C LYS A 107 -8.83 -9.47 12.49
N ILE A 108 -9.20 -9.24 11.24
CA ILE A 108 -9.04 -7.94 10.58
C ILE A 108 -10.18 -7.01 10.99
N THR A 109 -9.86 -5.89 11.63
CA THR A 109 -10.84 -4.85 12.01
C THR A 109 -10.89 -3.71 10.99
N SER A 110 -9.76 -3.43 10.35
CA SER A 110 -9.58 -2.30 9.44
C SER A 110 -8.94 -2.73 8.10
N LEU A 111 -9.27 -2.01 7.04
CA LEU A 111 -8.65 -2.11 5.72
C LEU A 111 -7.78 -0.87 5.52
N VAL A 112 -6.52 -1.04 5.16
CA VAL A 112 -5.59 0.04 4.82
C VAL A 112 -5.50 0.15 3.32
N PHE A 113 -5.86 1.30 2.76
CA PHE A 113 -5.73 1.58 1.33
C PHE A 113 -4.68 2.65 1.08
N LEU A 114 -3.63 2.30 0.34
CA LEU A 114 -2.54 3.20 -0.05
C LEU A 114 -2.85 3.85 -1.40
N ASN A 115 -3.39 5.05 -1.36
CA ASN A 115 -3.68 5.86 -2.52
C ASN A 115 -2.41 6.55 -3.04
N GLY A 116 -2.04 6.32 -4.30
CA GLY A 116 -0.80 6.84 -4.91
C GLY A 116 0.37 5.85 -4.95
N LEU A 117 0.22 4.64 -4.39
CA LEU A 117 1.21 3.58 -4.49
C LEU A 117 1.12 2.75 -5.78
N TYR A 118 -0.12 2.57 -6.27
CA TYR A 118 -0.43 1.81 -7.48
C TYR A 118 -0.97 2.81 -8.51
N GLY A 119 -0.26 2.96 -9.63
CA GLY A 119 -0.77 3.70 -10.77
C GLY A 119 -2.00 3.00 -11.36
N ASP A 120 -2.94 3.76 -11.90
CA ASP A 120 -4.10 3.20 -12.59
C ASP A 120 -3.63 2.60 -13.92
N GLU A 121 -3.93 1.34 -14.18
CA GLU A 121 -3.51 0.67 -15.43
C GLU A 121 -4.08 1.31 -16.70
N ASP A 122 -5.04 2.23 -16.59
CA ASP A 122 -5.66 2.95 -17.72
C ASP A 122 -5.04 4.35 -17.95
N HIS A 123 -3.75 4.56 -17.61
CA HIS A 123 -2.97 5.76 -17.95
C HIS A 123 -2.68 5.91 -19.46
N GLN A 124 -3.73 6.07 -20.27
CA GLN A 124 -3.68 6.97 -21.43
C GLN A 124 -4.29 8.35 -21.13
N SER A 125 -4.87 8.56 -19.93
CA SER A 125 -5.32 9.90 -19.54
C SER A 125 -4.99 10.20 -18.08
N ASN A 126 -4.05 11.13 -17.89
CA ASN A 126 -3.80 11.85 -16.63
C ASN A 126 -5.00 12.71 -16.24
N THR A 127 -6.12 12.11 -15.85
CA THR A 127 -7.28 12.86 -15.38
C THR A 127 -7.64 12.47 -13.95
N ARG A 128 -7.89 13.49 -13.11
CA ARG A 128 -8.38 13.42 -11.72
C ARG A 128 -9.64 12.54 -11.52
N HIS A 129 -10.24 12.03 -12.60
CA HIS A 129 -11.40 11.15 -12.60
C HIS A 129 -11.05 9.68 -12.29
N SER A 130 -9.83 9.22 -12.61
CA SER A 130 -9.43 7.81 -12.44
C SER A 130 -9.15 7.47 -10.95
N ILE A 131 -8.38 8.32 -10.25
CA ILE A 131 -8.07 8.20 -8.81
C ILE A 131 -9.35 8.28 -7.94
N LYS A 132 -10.30 9.14 -8.31
CA LYS A 132 -11.60 9.23 -7.63
C LYS A 132 -12.40 7.92 -7.75
N SER A 133 -12.25 7.21 -8.86
CA SER A 133 -13.00 5.97 -9.11
C SER A 133 -12.49 4.80 -8.25
N GLU A 134 -11.18 4.74 -7.98
CA GLU A 134 -10.58 3.68 -7.18
C GLU A 134 -10.87 3.85 -5.68
N LEU A 135 -10.66 5.04 -5.14
CA LEU A 135 -11.02 5.31 -3.74
C LEU A 135 -12.51 5.09 -3.48
N GLN A 136 -13.39 5.50 -4.40
CA GLN A 136 -14.82 5.21 -4.30
C GLN A 136 -15.08 3.71 -4.29
N ARG A 137 -14.45 2.94 -5.19
CA ARG A 137 -14.55 1.47 -5.22
C ARG A 137 -14.17 0.84 -3.88
N ILE A 138 -13.02 1.24 -3.32
CA ILE A 138 -12.54 0.73 -2.03
C ILE A 138 -13.49 1.11 -0.89
N ARG A 139 -14.00 2.34 -0.87
CA ARG A 139 -15.01 2.77 0.12
C ARG A 139 -16.29 1.95 0.07
N TYR A 140 -16.77 1.63 -1.13
CA TYR A 140 -17.92 0.72 -1.28
C TYR A 140 -17.58 -0.67 -0.78
N GLN A 141 -16.41 -1.20 -1.13
CA GLN A 141 -15.96 -2.51 -0.68
C GLN A 141 -15.87 -2.57 0.85
N SER A 142 -15.21 -1.61 1.50
CA SER A 142 -15.09 -1.58 2.95
C SER A 142 -16.45 -1.49 3.63
N ALA A 143 -17.38 -0.69 3.10
CA ALA A 143 -18.73 -0.56 3.62
C ALA A 143 -19.56 -1.85 3.49
N GLU A 144 -19.52 -2.51 2.33
CA GLU A 144 -20.24 -3.78 2.10
C GLU A 144 -19.68 -4.94 2.94
N ILE A 145 -18.37 -4.95 3.15
CA ILE A 145 -17.68 -5.95 4.00
C ILE A 145 -17.92 -5.66 5.49
N GLY A 146 -18.20 -4.41 5.85
CA GLY A 146 -18.39 -3.97 7.23
C GLY A 146 -17.06 -3.81 7.99
N LYS A 147 -16.01 -3.33 7.31
CA LYS A 147 -14.69 -3.05 7.92
C LYS A 147 -14.38 -1.56 7.84
N ASN A 148 -13.66 -1.04 8.83
CA ASN A 148 -13.18 0.33 8.81
C ASN A 148 -12.20 0.53 7.65
N LEU A 149 -12.18 1.72 7.05
CA LEU A 149 -11.21 2.05 5.99
C LEU A 149 -10.26 3.13 6.50
N ILE A 150 -8.97 2.80 6.54
CA ILE A 150 -7.87 3.74 6.76
C ILE A 150 -7.31 4.09 5.39
N GLN A 151 -7.65 5.28 4.89
CA GLN A 151 -7.09 5.80 3.66
C GLN A 151 -5.77 6.51 3.96
N VAL A 152 -4.71 6.08 3.28
CA VAL A 152 -3.39 6.74 3.31
C VAL A 152 -3.08 7.28 1.92
N ASP A 153 -2.98 8.60 1.78
CA ASP A 153 -2.50 9.23 0.56
C ASP A 153 -0.97 9.34 0.62
N VAL A 154 -0.28 8.78 -0.37
CA VAL A 154 1.18 8.76 -0.45
C VAL A 154 1.65 9.24 -1.83
N ASN A 155 2.70 10.05 -1.89
CA ASN A 155 3.31 10.49 -3.15
C ASN A 155 4.61 9.74 -3.48
N ILE A 156 4.79 8.53 -2.95
CA ILE A 156 6.05 7.79 -3.08
C ILE A 156 6.41 7.46 -4.53
N SER A 157 5.42 7.26 -5.41
CA SER A 157 5.67 7.04 -6.83
C SER A 157 6.32 8.27 -7.49
N ASP A 158 5.79 9.47 -7.20
CA ASP A 158 6.36 10.74 -7.69
C ASP A 158 7.79 10.95 -7.17
N VAL A 159 8.05 10.58 -5.91
CA VAL A 159 9.38 10.61 -5.28
C VAL A 159 10.35 9.68 -6.01
N LEU A 160 9.95 8.44 -6.27
CA LEU A 160 10.79 7.45 -6.96
C LEU A 160 11.09 7.87 -8.41
N ASP A 161 10.08 8.40 -9.10
CA ASP A 161 10.24 8.91 -10.47
C ASP A 161 11.20 10.11 -10.49
N SER A 162 11.11 11.00 -9.50
CA SER A 162 12.03 12.15 -9.37
C SER A 162 13.49 11.73 -9.20
N PHE A 163 13.75 10.55 -8.65
CA PHE A 163 15.10 9.99 -8.50
C PHE A 163 15.48 8.97 -9.59
N ASN A 164 14.59 8.68 -10.55
CA ASN A 164 14.73 7.59 -11.51
C ASN A 164 14.94 6.20 -10.85
N LEU A 165 14.31 5.97 -9.69
CA LEU A 165 14.46 4.73 -8.89
C LEU A 165 13.20 3.86 -8.86
N THR A 166 12.26 4.05 -9.80
CA THR A 166 10.96 3.35 -9.81
C THR A 166 11.09 1.81 -9.75
N ALA A 167 12.21 1.25 -10.22
CA ALA A 167 12.49 -0.19 -10.20
C ALA A 167 13.13 -0.73 -8.90
N LEU A 168 13.59 0.14 -7.99
CA LEU A 168 14.43 -0.25 -6.85
C LEU A 168 13.68 -0.30 -5.51
N ARG A 169 12.36 -0.12 -5.53
CA ARG A 169 11.54 -0.12 -4.33
C ARG A 169 11.54 -1.49 -3.65
N ASN A 170 11.95 -1.56 -2.38
CA ASN A 170 11.76 -2.72 -1.53
C ASN A 170 10.37 -2.65 -0.86
N PRO A 171 9.39 -3.48 -1.28
CA PRO A 171 8.03 -3.41 -0.76
C PRO A 171 7.93 -3.80 0.72
N VAL A 172 8.80 -4.69 1.22
CA VAL A 172 8.78 -5.14 2.62
C VAL A 172 9.06 -3.95 3.56
N LYS A 173 10.15 -3.20 3.28
CA LYS A 173 10.54 -2.03 4.08
C LYS A 173 9.53 -0.87 3.95
N LEU A 174 8.92 -0.72 2.77
CA LEU A 174 7.83 0.23 2.58
C LEU A 174 6.66 -0.07 3.52
N TYR A 175 6.15 -1.31 3.52
CA TYR A 175 5.01 -1.66 4.37
C TYR A 175 5.36 -1.61 5.86
N ALA A 176 6.60 -1.91 6.23
CA ALA A 176 7.09 -1.71 7.61
C ALA A 176 7.01 -0.24 8.03
N GLY A 177 7.49 0.67 7.18
CA GLY A 177 7.40 2.11 7.45
C GLY A 177 5.95 2.61 7.56
N ILE A 178 5.06 2.12 6.69
CA ILE A 178 3.62 2.41 6.78
C ILE A 178 3.01 1.84 8.06
N SER A 179 3.32 0.60 8.43
CA SER A 179 2.79 0.00 9.65
C SER A 179 3.25 0.75 10.89
N HIS A 180 4.52 1.15 10.92
CA HIS A 180 5.06 1.95 12.02
C HIS A 180 4.39 3.32 12.10
N MET A 181 4.14 3.96 10.96
CA MET A 181 3.41 5.22 10.89
C MET A 181 1.99 5.10 11.46
N LEU A 182 1.32 3.97 11.21
CA LEU A 182 -0.03 3.70 11.67
C LEU A 182 -0.10 3.04 13.05
N SER A 183 1.02 2.85 13.75
CA SER A 183 1.07 2.12 15.03
C SER A 183 0.27 2.76 16.17
N GLY A 184 -0.11 4.04 16.05
CA GLY A 184 -1.07 4.68 16.94
C GLY A 184 -2.54 4.28 16.70
N SER A 185 -2.83 3.54 15.64
CA SER A 185 -4.18 3.11 15.25
C SER A 185 -4.30 1.62 14.95
N ILE A 186 -3.21 0.91 14.66
CA ILE A 186 -3.21 -0.53 14.39
C ILE A 186 -2.01 -1.18 15.05
N THR A 187 -2.11 -2.46 15.42
CA THR A 187 -0.96 -3.20 15.97
C THR A 187 -0.20 -4.00 14.92
N THR A 188 -0.90 -4.50 13.91
CA THR A 188 -0.26 -5.28 12.83
C THR A 188 -0.88 -4.94 11.50
N LEU A 189 -0.05 -4.62 10.51
CA LEU A 189 -0.44 -4.56 9.11
C LEU A 189 -0.25 -5.94 8.46
N VAL A 190 -1.35 -6.57 8.10
CA VAL A 190 -1.37 -7.78 7.29
C VAL A 190 -1.21 -7.40 5.82
N VAL A 191 -0.23 -7.98 5.14
CA VAL A 191 0.07 -7.75 3.74
C VAL A 191 -0.20 -9.03 2.94
N PRO A 192 -1.13 -9.02 1.97
CA PRO A 192 -1.34 -10.16 1.08
C PRO A 192 -0.08 -10.48 0.30
N GLU A 193 0.37 -11.73 0.30
CA GLU A 193 1.50 -12.14 -0.52
C GLU A 193 1.11 -12.20 -2.01
N ASP A 194 1.99 -11.65 -2.86
CA ASP A 194 1.97 -11.78 -4.31
C ASP A 194 3.32 -12.31 -4.83
N ASP A 195 3.36 -12.69 -6.11
CA ASP A 195 4.57 -13.21 -6.78
C ASP A 195 5.76 -12.22 -6.78
N ASN A 196 5.53 -10.93 -6.49
CA ASN A 196 6.57 -9.93 -6.41
C ASN A 196 7.26 -9.97 -5.06
N LEU A 197 6.46 -10.04 -4.00
CA LEU A 197 6.92 -10.06 -2.62
C LEU A 197 7.71 -11.33 -2.28
N SER A 198 7.36 -12.46 -2.91
CA SER A 198 8.06 -13.74 -2.70
C SER A 198 9.55 -13.71 -3.08
N ASN A 199 9.99 -12.71 -3.85
CA ASN A 199 11.40 -12.53 -4.22
C ASN A 199 12.21 -11.74 -3.17
N TYR A 200 11.55 -11.18 -2.15
CA TYR A 200 12.21 -10.41 -1.10
C TYR A 200 12.32 -11.26 0.17
N ASN A 201 13.41 -11.06 0.91
CA ASN A 201 13.44 -11.53 2.29
C ASN A 201 12.41 -10.74 3.08
N THR A 202 11.33 -11.40 3.51
CA THR A 202 10.28 -10.78 4.30
C THR A 202 10.62 -10.77 5.79
N HIS A 203 11.73 -11.36 6.20
CA HIS A 203 12.30 -11.17 7.53
C HIS A 203 13.03 -9.84 7.56
N LEU A 204 12.41 -8.88 8.23
CA LEU A 204 13.05 -7.68 8.71
C LEU A 204 13.78 -8.02 10.02
N SER A 205 14.69 -7.16 10.49
CA SER A 205 15.30 -7.36 11.82
C SER A 205 14.22 -7.48 12.89
N ASP A 206 14.48 -8.26 13.96
CA ASP A 206 13.52 -8.69 14.98
C ASP A 206 12.45 -7.67 15.42
N HIS A 207 12.79 -6.37 15.48
CA HIS A 207 11.87 -5.31 15.92
C HIS A 207 10.79 -4.92 14.88
N PHE A 208 11.01 -5.16 13.58
CA PHE A 208 10.08 -4.73 12.52
C PHE A 208 9.16 -5.85 12.04
N ASP A 209 9.53 -7.10 12.29
CA ASP A 209 8.71 -8.29 11.99
C ASP A 209 7.44 -8.35 12.83
N GLU A 210 7.40 -7.69 13.99
CA GLU A 210 6.22 -7.65 14.86
C GLU A 210 5.10 -6.74 14.33
N CYS A 211 5.44 -5.74 13.52
CA CYS A 211 4.50 -4.76 12.99
C CYS A 211 3.84 -5.20 11.68
N VAL A 212 4.48 -6.08 10.90
CA VAL A 212 3.99 -6.50 9.58
C VAL A 212 3.86 -8.02 9.52
N GLU A 213 2.67 -8.50 9.16
CA GLU A 213 2.43 -9.92 8.91
C GLU A 213 2.20 -10.15 7.43
N PHE A 214 2.98 -11.02 6.80
CA PHE A 214 2.75 -11.42 5.43
C PHE A 214 1.82 -12.64 5.38
N ASP A 215 0.61 -12.47 4.82
CA ASP A 215 -0.37 -13.56 4.67
C ASP A 215 0.04 -14.46 3.50
N ARG A 216 0.88 -15.44 3.82
CA ARG A 216 1.39 -16.40 2.86
C ARG A 216 0.35 -17.47 2.55
N SER A 217 0.12 -17.70 1.26
CA SER A 217 -0.85 -18.71 0.81
C SER A 217 -0.24 -19.55 -0.30
N ASN A 218 -0.24 -20.86 -0.09
CA ASN A 218 0.17 -21.83 -1.11
C ASN A 218 -0.88 -22.04 -2.21
N LEU A 219 -1.99 -21.30 -2.17
CA LEU A 219 -3.04 -21.38 -3.18
C LEU A 219 -2.64 -20.60 -4.42
N SER A 220 -2.80 -21.24 -5.58
CA SER A 220 -2.73 -20.55 -6.85
C SER A 220 -3.81 -19.46 -6.91
N LEU A 221 -3.59 -18.46 -7.76
CA LEU A 221 -4.57 -17.42 -8.05
C LEU A 221 -5.96 -18.01 -8.36
N LYS A 222 -6.00 -19.12 -9.11
CA LYS A 222 -7.23 -19.83 -9.46
C LYS A 222 -8.00 -20.37 -8.27
N GLU A 223 -7.28 -20.92 -7.31
CA GLU A 223 -7.84 -21.45 -6.08
C GLU A 223 -8.34 -20.32 -5.18
N LYS A 224 -7.57 -19.24 -5.04
CA LYS A 224 -7.96 -18.02 -4.30
C LYS A 224 -9.30 -17.47 -4.81
N GLN A 225 -9.51 -17.44 -6.11
CA GLN A 225 -10.81 -17.03 -6.67
C GLN A 225 -11.90 -18.06 -6.53
N GLY A 226 -11.58 -19.36 -6.53
CA GLY A 226 -12.53 -20.39 -6.17
C GLY A 226 -13.08 -20.18 -4.75
N VAL A 227 -12.22 -19.76 -3.81
CA VAL A 227 -12.61 -19.38 -2.46
C VAL A 227 -13.57 -18.18 -2.47
N ILE A 228 -13.18 -17.07 -3.12
CA ILE A 228 -14.01 -15.86 -3.21
C ILE A 228 -15.37 -16.17 -3.86
N ALA A 229 -15.39 -16.99 -4.92
CA ALA A 229 -16.62 -17.36 -5.64
C ALA A 229 -17.66 -18.09 -4.79
N ARG A 230 -17.19 -18.84 -3.78
CA ARG A 230 -18.04 -19.63 -2.88
C ARG A 230 -18.50 -18.83 -1.67
N ASN A 231 -17.95 -17.65 -1.46
CA ASN A 231 -18.31 -16.75 -0.37
C ASN A 231 -19.18 -15.60 -0.90
N SER A 232 -20.47 -15.64 -0.62
CA SER A 232 -21.44 -14.63 -1.09
C SER A 232 -21.11 -13.22 -0.59
N ASN A 233 -20.61 -13.07 0.64
CA ASN A 233 -20.28 -11.75 1.21
C ASN A 233 -19.12 -11.09 0.45
N LEU A 234 -18.06 -11.86 0.16
CA LEU A 234 -16.93 -11.35 -0.61
C LEU A 234 -17.29 -11.13 -2.07
N LEU A 235 -18.10 -12.02 -2.66
CA LEU A 235 -18.56 -11.89 -4.03
C LEU A 235 -19.44 -10.64 -4.23
N ASN A 236 -20.33 -10.35 -3.27
CA ASN A 236 -21.21 -9.18 -3.30
C ASN A 236 -20.41 -7.88 -3.17
N SER A 237 -19.30 -7.91 -2.43
CA SER A 237 -18.38 -6.80 -2.25
C SER A 237 -17.51 -6.55 -3.49
N LEU A 238 -17.35 -7.54 -4.38
CA LEU A 238 -16.45 -7.41 -5.54
C LEU A 238 -16.96 -6.37 -6.54
N ARG A 239 -16.09 -5.40 -6.88
CA ARG A 239 -16.38 -4.30 -7.80
C ARG A 239 -15.22 -4.16 -8.78
N VAL A 240 -15.50 -4.21 -10.07
CA VAL A 240 -14.50 -4.09 -11.15
C VAL A 240 -14.88 -3.05 -12.21
N CYS A 241 -16.09 -2.49 -12.11
CA CYS A 241 -16.60 -1.47 -13.01
C CYS A 241 -15.88 -0.13 -12.83
N TRP A 242 -15.42 0.44 -13.94
CA TRP A 242 -14.78 1.76 -13.97
C TRP A 242 -15.65 2.85 -14.64
N GLU A 243 -16.63 2.46 -15.48
CA GLU A 243 -17.44 3.42 -16.25
C GLU A 243 -18.37 4.27 -15.39
N VAL A 244 -18.85 3.74 -14.26
CA VAL A 244 -19.82 4.43 -13.41
C VAL A 244 -19.54 4.11 -11.96
N SER A 245 -18.76 4.97 -11.29
CA SER A 245 -18.38 4.82 -9.88
C SER A 245 -19.55 5.06 -8.90
N SER A 246 -20.66 5.65 -9.37
CA SER A 246 -21.87 5.90 -8.58
C SER A 246 -22.87 4.73 -8.56
N ARG A 247 -22.62 3.64 -9.32
CA ARG A 247 -23.51 2.48 -9.33
C ARG A 247 -23.14 1.50 -8.23
N THR A 248 -24.16 0.93 -7.62
CA THR A 248 -24.05 -0.18 -6.66
C THR A 248 -23.64 -1.50 -7.30
N TYR A 249 -23.65 -1.62 -8.63
CA TYR A 249 -23.36 -2.88 -9.34
C TYR A 249 -22.38 -2.71 -10.49
N ASN A 250 -21.71 -3.81 -10.85
CA ASN A 250 -20.90 -3.89 -12.07
C ASN A 250 -21.78 -3.62 -13.30
N CYS A 251 -21.39 -2.70 -14.18
CA CYS A 251 -22.25 -2.25 -15.30
C CYS A 251 -22.55 -3.34 -16.34
N GLY A 252 -21.83 -4.47 -16.30
CA GLY A 252 -22.01 -5.61 -17.20
C GLY A 252 -21.73 -5.32 -18.68
N ARG A 253 -21.27 -4.11 -19.04
CA ARG A 253 -21.07 -3.63 -20.43
C ARG A 253 -19.65 -3.10 -20.75
N CYS A 254 -18.96 -2.50 -19.78
CA CYS A 254 -17.62 -1.93 -20.00
C CYS A 254 -16.56 -3.02 -20.16
N LYS A 255 -15.41 -2.75 -20.80
CA LYS A 255 -14.35 -3.77 -20.99
C LYS A 255 -13.90 -4.49 -19.71
N ARG A 256 -13.98 -3.86 -18.53
CA ARG A 256 -13.69 -4.51 -17.23
C ARG A 256 -14.87 -5.37 -16.73
N CYS A 257 -16.12 -5.08 -17.11
CA CYS A 257 -17.34 -5.81 -16.74
C CYS A 257 -17.88 -6.82 -17.80
N THR A 258 -17.70 -6.58 -19.11
CA THR A 258 -18.13 -7.46 -20.23
C THR A 258 -17.16 -8.54 -20.60
N ARG A 259 -15.96 -8.52 -20.02
CA ARG A 259 -15.22 -9.78 -19.85
C ARG A 259 -16.13 -10.66 -18.99
N ALA A 260 -16.98 -11.47 -19.62
CA ALA A 260 -17.96 -12.32 -18.96
C ALA A 260 -17.22 -13.27 -18.01
N ILE A 261 -17.48 -13.15 -16.71
CA ILE A 261 -16.69 -13.84 -15.70
C ILE A 261 -17.60 -14.45 -14.63
N PRO A 262 -18.01 -15.73 -14.79
CA PRO A 262 -17.99 -16.65 -13.65
C PRO A 262 -16.59 -16.63 -13.04
N ALA A 263 -16.45 -16.64 -11.71
CA ALA A 263 -15.20 -16.41 -10.97
C ALA A 263 -13.92 -17.01 -11.59
N ARG A 264 -14.04 -18.20 -12.21
CA ARG A 264 -13.03 -18.86 -13.03
C ARG A 264 -12.33 -17.99 -14.11
N ARG A 265 -12.98 -16.97 -14.69
CA ARG A 265 -12.36 -16.07 -15.68
C ARG A 265 -11.85 -14.73 -15.09
N LEU A 266 -12.20 -14.39 -13.85
CA LEU A 266 -11.63 -13.28 -13.08
C LEU A 266 -10.16 -13.60 -12.84
N VAL A 267 -9.93 -14.90 -12.60
CA VAL A 267 -8.63 -15.57 -12.48
C VAL A 267 -7.79 -15.32 -13.69
N GLU A 268 -8.37 -15.61 -14.85
CA GLU A 268 -7.64 -15.55 -16.09
C GLU A 268 -7.31 -14.10 -16.50
N SER A 269 -8.08 -13.11 -16.02
CA SER A 269 -7.77 -11.69 -16.21
C SER A 269 -6.61 -11.23 -15.31
N LEU A 270 -6.55 -11.71 -14.07
CA LEU A 270 -5.40 -11.44 -13.19
C LEU A 270 -4.13 -12.16 -13.67
N ARG A 271 -4.29 -13.37 -14.22
CA ARG A 271 -3.19 -14.13 -14.83
C ARG A 271 -2.55 -13.42 -16.04
N ARG A 272 -3.34 -12.70 -16.84
CA ARG A 272 -2.81 -11.87 -17.95
C ARG A 272 -2.12 -10.59 -17.47
N ARG A 273 -2.49 -10.06 -16.31
CA ARG A 273 -1.77 -8.96 -15.64
C ARG A 273 -0.42 -9.46 -15.12
N GLU A 274 -0.41 -10.56 -14.37
CA GLU A 274 0.79 -11.17 -13.78
C GLU A 274 1.82 -11.60 -14.85
N ALA A 275 1.36 -12.22 -15.95
CA ALA A 275 2.23 -12.57 -17.09
C ALA A 275 2.79 -11.35 -17.84
N LYS A 276 2.05 -10.23 -17.92
CA LYS A 276 2.55 -8.99 -18.52
C LYS A 276 3.51 -8.24 -17.59
N ILE A 277 3.28 -8.26 -16.28
CA ILE A 277 4.19 -7.71 -15.27
C ILE A 277 5.53 -8.45 -15.33
N ASN A 278 5.50 -9.79 -15.42
CA ASN A 278 6.72 -10.59 -15.54
C ASN A 278 7.42 -10.44 -16.91
N ALA A 279 6.68 -10.28 -18.01
CA ALA A 279 7.28 -10.02 -19.33
C ALA A 279 7.88 -8.60 -19.47
N SER A 280 7.38 -7.62 -18.72
CA SER A 280 7.88 -6.23 -18.74
C SER A 280 9.14 -6.04 -17.87
N ARG A 281 9.54 -7.08 -17.12
CA ARG A 281 10.76 -7.10 -16.29
C ARG A 281 12.01 -7.61 -17.01
N HIS A 282 11.86 -8.14 -18.23
CA HIS A 282 13.01 -8.44 -19.09
C HIS A 282 13.37 -7.23 -19.96
N LEU A 283 13.91 -6.19 -19.33
CA LEU A 283 14.72 -5.21 -20.04
C LEU A 283 16.11 -5.82 -20.23
N VAL A 284 16.39 -6.31 -21.44
CA VAL A 284 17.75 -6.63 -21.88
C VAL A 284 18.50 -5.30 -21.99
N VAL A 285 19.38 -5.04 -21.02
CA VAL A 285 20.34 -3.94 -21.10
C VAL A 285 21.47 -4.41 -22.03
N ASN A 286 21.44 -3.97 -23.28
CA ASN A 286 22.62 -4.03 -24.14
C ASN A 286 23.58 -2.93 -23.69
N VAL A 287 24.60 -3.31 -22.93
CA VAL A 287 25.73 -2.43 -22.63
C VAL A 287 26.63 -2.41 -23.86
N SER A 288 26.53 -1.38 -24.68
CA SER A 288 27.57 -1.04 -25.64
C SER A 288 28.57 -0.13 -24.91
N CYS A 289 29.71 -0.68 -24.49
CA CYS A 289 30.85 0.15 -24.08
C CYS A 289 31.60 0.64 -25.33
N PRO A 290 32.06 1.90 -25.36
CA PRO A 290 33.18 2.30 -26.22
C PRO A 290 34.50 1.68 -25.75
#